data_AF-A0A840Z2F5-F1
#
_entry.id   AF-A0A840Z2F5-F1
#
_cell.length_a   1.000
_cell.length_b   1.000
_cell.length_c   1.000
_cell.angle_alpha   90.00
_cell.angle_beta   90.00
_cell.angle_gamma   90.00
#
_symmetry.space_group_name_H-M   'P 1'
#
loop_
_entity.id
_entity.type
_entity.pdbx_description
1 polymer ?
#
loop_
_entity_poly.entity_id
_entity_poly.type
_entity_poly.pdbx_seq_one_letter_code
_entity_poly.pdbx_strand_id
1 'polypeptide(L)'
;MAQAKLTKRTLDALTAPETGQTFVWDTEIKGFGVRIGAAGTKTFVIQYMNTEGRIRRVKLGRFGVLTVDQARDLAKIKLGAVASGEDPAEDARRARNEMNVSELCEW
;
A
#
# COMPACT_ATOMS: atom_id res chain seq x y z
N MET A 1 -10.78 -13.12 -2.47
CA MET A 1 -9.55 -12.52 -1.89
C MET A 1 -9.65 -12.60 -0.38
N ALA A 2 -8.57 -12.92 0.33
CA ALA A 2 -8.59 -13.00 1.78
C ALA A 2 -8.83 -11.61 2.38
N GLN A 3 -9.74 -11.51 3.34
CA GLN A 3 -10.05 -10.28 4.08
C GLN A 3 -9.85 -10.55 5.57
N ALA A 4 -9.14 -9.66 6.26
CA ALA A 4 -8.94 -9.74 7.70
C ALA A 4 -8.70 -8.33 8.25
N LYS A 5 -9.05 -8.09 9.52
CA LYS A 5 -8.62 -6.87 10.21
C LYS A 5 -7.10 -6.89 10.32
N LEU A 6 -6.43 -5.96 9.61
CA LEU A 6 -4.99 -5.85 9.64
C LEU A 6 -4.59 -5.25 10.97
N THR A 7 -3.97 -6.07 11.80
CA THR A 7 -3.32 -5.67 13.04
C THR A 7 -1.88 -6.16 12.99
N LYS A 8 -1.01 -5.61 13.84
CA LYS A 8 0.37 -6.13 13.97
C LYS A 8 0.37 -7.65 14.17
N ARG A 9 -0.47 -8.15 15.08
CA ARG A 9 -0.64 -9.59 15.34
C ARG A 9 -1.07 -10.37 14.12
N THR A 10 -2.06 -9.86 13.37
CA THR A 10 -2.50 -10.51 12.12
C THR A 10 -1.36 -10.58 11.13
N LEU A 11 -0.65 -9.47 10.91
CA LEU A 11 0.47 -9.41 9.97
C LEU A 11 1.65 -10.28 10.37
N ASP A 12 1.96 -10.37 11.65
CA ASP A 12 3.00 -11.26 12.17
C ASP A 12 2.63 -12.73 11.96
N ALA A 13 1.36 -13.10 12.15
CA ALA A 13 0.86 -14.45 11.91
C ALA A 13 0.73 -14.83 10.42
N LEU A 14 0.77 -13.86 9.50
CA LEU A 14 0.69 -14.14 8.07
C LEU A 14 1.99 -14.76 7.56
N THR A 15 1.87 -15.98 7.05
CA THR A 15 2.93 -16.73 6.37
C THR A 15 3.10 -16.28 4.93
N ALA A 16 4.34 -16.38 4.45
CA ALA A 16 4.64 -16.17 3.04
C ALA A 16 4.02 -17.30 2.19
N PRO A 17 3.47 -17.00 1.01
CA PRO A 17 3.07 -18.04 0.07
C PRO A 17 4.29 -18.78 -0.47
N GLU A 18 4.16 -20.07 -0.78
CA GLU A 18 5.25 -20.89 -1.34
C GLU A 18 5.76 -20.35 -2.69
N THR A 19 4.85 -19.81 -3.52
CA THR A 19 5.21 -19.14 -4.78
C THR A 19 4.34 -17.89 -5.01
N GLY A 20 4.89 -16.92 -5.74
CA GLY A 20 4.16 -15.72 -6.16
C GLY A 20 3.94 -14.69 -5.05
N GLN A 21 2.71 -14.17 -4.97
CA GLN A 21 2.33 -13.11 -4.04
C GLN A 21 0.87 -13.26 -3.60
N THR A 22 0.61 -13.01 -2.32
CA THR A 22 -0.72 -13.05 -1.73
C THR A 22 -1.14 -11.65 -1.31
N PHE A 23 -2.43 -11.34 -1.45
CA PHE A 23 -3.00 -10.08 -0.99
C PHE A 23 -4.01 -10.37 0.11
N VAL A 24 -3.88 -9.66 1.23
CA VAL A 24 -4.84 -9.68 2.33
C VAL A 24 -5.38 -8.26 2.47
N TRP A 25 -6.69 -8.11 2.31
CA TRP A 25 -7.36 -6.81 2.40
C TRP A 25 -7.85 -6.56 3.80
N ASP A 26 -7.76 -5.30 4.22
CA ASP A 26 -8.28 -4.84 5.49
C ASP A 26 -9.81 -4.78 5.46
N THR A 27 -10.43 -5.18 6.57
CA THR A 27 -11.90 -5.13 6.71
C THR A 27 -12.42 -3.77 7.17
N GLU A 28 -11.57 -2.92 7.75
CA GLU A 28 -11.97 -1.58 8.23
C GLU A 28 -11.87 -0.55 7.12
N ILE A 29 -10.84 -0.62 6.27
CA ILE A 29 -10.65 0.29 5.15
C ILE A 29 -10.74 -0.46 3.82
N LYS A 30 -11.83 -0.21 3.08
CA LYS A 30 -11.99 -0.73 1.73
C LYS A 30 -10.87 -0.22 0.82
N GLY A 31 -10.25 -1.14 0.11
CA GLY A 31 -9.14 -0.85 -0.77
C GLY A 31 -7.79 -0.76 -0.08
N PHE A 32 -7.69 -0.83 1.25
CA PHE A 32 -6.40 -0.96 1.94
C PHE A 32 -6.06 -2.43 2.16
N GLY A 33 -4.80 -2.80 1.96
CA GLY A 33 -4.36 -4.19 2.13
C GLY A 33 -2.85 -4.33 2.29
N VAL A 34 -2.42 -5.56 2.49
CA VAL A 34 -1.02 -5.97 2.49
C VAL A 34 -0.77 -6.98 1.37
N ARG A 35 0.32 -6.78 0.65
CA ARG A 35 0.91 -7.72 -0.30
C ARG A 35 2.02 -8.48 0.39
N ILE A 36 1.99 -9.80 0.33
CA ILE A 36 3.01 -10.69 0.87
C ILE A 36 3.67 -11.37 -0.32
N GLY A 37 4.94 -11.08 -0.58
CA GLY A 37 5.72 -11.82 -1.57
C GLY A 37 6.19 -13.18 -1.03
N ALA A 38 6.52 -14.11 -1.93
CA ALA A 38 7.09 -15.41 -1.57
C ALA A 38 8.34 -15.32 -0.67
N ALA A 39 9.14 -14.25 -0.82
CA ALA A 39 10.27 -13.95 0.07
C ALA A 39 9.86 -13.44 1.48
N GLY A 40 8.58 -13.54 1.86
CA GLY A 40 8.05 -13.02 3.12
C GLY A 40 7.99 -11.50 3.25
N THR A 41 8.31 -10.77 2.18
CA THR A 41 8.24 -9.31 2.18
C THR A 41 6.78 -8.85 2.20
N LYS A 42 6.42 -8.13 3.27
CA LYS A 42 5.08 -7.58 3.50
C LYS A 42 5.07 -6.09 3.12
N THR A 43 4.20 -5.70 2.19
CA THR A 43 4.10 -4.33 1.68
C THR A 43 2.66 -3.87 1.73
N PHE A 44 2.41 -2.75 2.40
CA PHE A 44 1.11 -2.09 2.40
C PHE A 44 0.80 -1.52 1.03
N VAL A 45 -0.43 -1.75 0.59
CA VAL A 45 -0.95 -1.33 -0.70
C VAL A 45 -2.34 -0.75 -0.54
N ILE A 46 -2.67 0.21 -1.40
CA ILE A 46 -4.05 0.61 -1.64
C ILE A 46 -4.47 0.23 -3.05
N GLN A 47 -5.72 -0.14 -3.21
CA GLN A 47 -6.39 -0.37 -4.46
C GLN A 47 -7.62 0.53 -4.52
N TYR A 48 -7.70 1.31 -5.58
CA TYR A 48 -8.80 2.24 -5.81
C TYR A 48 -9.17 2.25 -7.29
N MET A 49 -10.33 2.82 -7.59
CA MET A 49 -10.77 3.08 -8.94
C MET A 49 -10.50 4.55 -9.24
N ASN A 50 -9.80 4.83 -10.34
CA ASN A 50 -9.61 6.21 -10.76
C ASN A 50 -10.87 6.76 -11.44
N THR A 51 -10.85 8.05 -11.76
CA THR A 51 -11.95 8.76 -12.44
C THR A 51 -12.28 8.17 -13.82
N GLU A 52 -11.33 7.50 -14.47
CA GLU A 52 -11.52 6.77 -15.74
C GLU A 52 -12.14 5.36 -15.55
N GLY A 53 -12.51 4.97 -14.33
CA GLY A 53 -13.07 3.65 -14.03
C GLY A 53 -12.05 2.52 -14.00
N ARG A 54 -10.74 2.83 -14.02
CA ARG A 54 -9.67 1.84 -14.01
C ARG A 54 -9.23 1.53 -12.59
N ILE A 55 -9.09 0.24 -12.29
CA ILE A 55 -8.56 -0.21 -11.00
C ILE A 55 -7.05 0.02 -10.99
N ARG A 56 -6.59 0.84 -10.06
CA ARG A 56 -5.17 1.13 -9.82
C ARG A 56 -4.75 0.60 -8.45
N ARG A 57 -3.47 0.26 -8.33
CA ARG A 57 -2.86 -0.17 -7.08
C ARG A 57 -1.59 0.63 -6.82
N VAL A 58 -1.48 1.18 -5.60
CA VAL A 58 -0.34 1.97 -5.16
C VAL A 58 0.27 1.33 -3.92
N LYS A 59 1.60 1.29 -3.88
CA LYS A 59 2.35 0.82 -2.70
C LYS A 59 2.49 1.99 -1.73
N LEU A 60 2.14 1.78 -0.47
CA LEU A 60 2.32 2.76 0.61
C LEU A 60 3.68 2.62 1.29
N GLY A 61 4.12 1.39 1.54
CA GLY A 61 5.42 1.12 2.16
C GLY A 61 5.54 -0.30 2.71
N ARG A 62 6.73 -0.66 3.20
CA ARG A 62 7.03 -2.01 3.72
C ARG A 62 6.64 -2.11 5.21
N PHE A 63 6.07 -3.25 5.59
CA PHE A 63 5.88 -3.58 7.01
C PHE A 63 7.24 -3.72 7.70
N GLY A 64 7.39 -3.05 8.84
CA GLY A 64 8.66 -2.90 9.56
C GLY A 64 9.27 -1.51 9.41
N VAL A 65 9.07 -0.86 8.25
CA VAL A 65 9.35 0.59 8.08
C VAL A 65 8.12 1.39 8.49
N LEU A 66 6.95 0.96 8.06
CA LEU A 66 5.67 1.49 8.50
C LEU A 66 5.00 0.53 9.47
N THR A 67 4.40 1.10 10.52
CA THR A 67 3.44 0.39 11.37
C THR A 67 2.10 0.25 10.66
N VAL A 68 1.25 -0.65 11.15
CA VAL A 68 -0.09 -0.86 10.59
C VAL A 68 -0.94 0.40 10.70
N ASP A 69 -0.86 1.09 11.83
CA ASP A 69 -1.60 2.33 12.07
C ASP A 69 -1.13 3.46 11.16
N GLN A 70 0.18 3.67 11.01
CA GLN A 70 0.72 4.63 10.05
C GLN A 70 0.30 4.32 8.61
N ALA A 71 0.36 3.05 8.22
CA ALA A 71 -0.08 2.63 6.89
C ALA A 71 -1.59 2.83 6.69
N ARG A 72 -2.39 2.60 7.75
CA ARG A 72 -3.84 2.84 7.76
C ARG A 72 -4.15 4.32 7.57
N ASP A 73 -3.46 5.21 8.26
CA ASP A 73 -3.67 6.65 8.12
C ASP A 73 -3.22 7.17 6.75
N LEU A 74 -2.08 6.69 6.23
CA LEU A 74 -1.67 6.98 4.85
C LEU A 74 -2.69 6.48 3.82
N ALA A 75 -3.28 5.32 4.07
CA ALA A 75 -4.33 4.79 3.20
C ALA A 75 -5.56 5.69 3.20
N LYS A 76 -6.03 6.17 4.37
CA LYS A 76 -7.15 7.12 4.45
C LYS A 76 -6.85 8.40 3.70
N ILE A 77 -5.66 8.97 3.87
CA ILE A 77 -5.25 10.21 3.18
C ILE A 77 -5.28 10.01 1.66
N LYS A 78 -4.62 8.96 1.17
CA LYS A 78 -4.53 8.71 -0.28
C LYS A 78 -5.89 8.32 -0.89
N LEU A 79 -6.69 7.49 -0.21
CA LEU A 79 -8.05 7.16 -0.67
C LEU A 79 -8.99 8.35 -0.59
N GLY A 80 -8.82 9.23 0.40
CA GLY A 80 -9.53 10.51 0.50
C GLY A 80 -9.22 11.41 -0.70
N ALA A 81 -7.94 11.55 -1.06
CA ALA A 81 -7.53 12.29 -2.25
C ALA A 81 -8.18 11.73 -3.54
N VAL A 82 -8.23 10.40 -3.71
CA VAL A 82 -8.97 9.74 -4.80
C VAL A 82 -10.44 10.14 -4.81
N ALA A 83 -11.10 10.09 -3.64
CA ALA A 83 -12.50 10.43 -3.52
C ALA A 83 -12.76 11.92 -3.83
N SER A 84 -11.80 12.80 -3.56
CA SER A 84 -11.81 14.21 -3.93
C SER A 84 -11.50 14.47 -5.41
N GLY A 85 -11.19 13.43 -6.19
CA GLY A 85 -10.90 13.53 -7.63
C GLY A 85 -9.42 13.74 -7.97
N GLU A 86 -8.52 13.75 -6.99
CA GLU A 86 -7.08 13.71 -7.23
C GLU A 86 -6.62 12.27 -7.53
N ASP A 87 -5.74 12.06 -8.51
CA ASP A 87 -5.25 10.72 -8.84
C ASP A 87 -3.86 10.47 -8.20
N PRO A 88 -3.79 9.85 -7.00
CA PRO A 88 -2.52 9.64 -6.30
C PRO A 88 -1.57 8.65 -7.00
N ALA A 89 -1.97 8.00 -8.09
CA ALA A 89 -1.07 7.20 -8.92
C ALA A 89 -0.19 8.10 -9.80
N GLU A 90 -0.72 9.21 -10.30
CA GLU A 90 0.07 10.23 -10.99
C GLU A 90 0.96 10.97 -10.00
N ASP A 91 0.44 11.25 -8.80
CA ASP A 91 1.22 11.88 -7.73
C ASP A 91 2.33 10.95 -7.21
N ALA A 92 2.06 9.66 -7.01
CA ALA A 92 3.10 8.68 -6.64
C ALA A 92 4.10 8.40 -7.78
N ARG A 93 3.75 8.67 -9.05
CA ARG A 93 4.70 8.64 -10.16
C ARG A 93 5.60 9.88 -10.13
N ARG A 94 5.07 11.06 -9.82
CA ARG A 94 5.84 12.30 -9.60
C ARG A 94 6.71 12.22 -8.36
N ALA A 95 6.17 11.79 -7.22
CA ALA A 95 6.91 11.61 -5.99
C ALA A 95 7.96 10.48 -6.07
N ARG A 96 7.76 9.42 -6.88
CA ARG A 96 8.87 8.49 -7.18
C ARG A 96 9.98 9.13 -8.02
N ASN A 97 9.65 10.13 -8.84
CA ASN A 97 10.64 10.92 -9.56
C ASN A 97 11.35 11.90 -8.60
N GLU A 98 10.63 12.51 -7.66
CA GLU A 98 11.18 13.46 -6.67
C GLU A 98 11.96 12.76 -5.55
N MET A 99 11.54 11.57 -5.11
CA MET A 99 12.26 10.75 -4.14
C MET A 99 13.48 10.04 -4.74
N ASN A 100 13.64 10.05 -6.08
CA ASN A 100 14.90 9.65 -6.74
C ASN A 100 15.89 10.84 -6.84
N VAL A 101 15.41 12.09 -6.80
CA VAL A 101 16.27 13.29 -6.88
C VAL A 101 16.88 13.68 -5.53
N SER A 102 16.30 13.25 -4.40
CA SER A 102 16.88 13.53 -3.06
C SER A 102 17.88 12.50 -2.53
N GLU A 103 18.20 11.44 -3.29
CA GLU A 103 19.30 10.50 -2.97
C GLU A 103 20.52 10.68 -3.91
N LEU A 104 20.64 11.82 -4.61
CA LEU A 104 21.71 12.07 -5.60
C LEU A 104 22.29 13.50 -5.54
N CYS A 105 22.61 13.96 -4.34
CA CYS A 105 23.58 15.00 -3.96
C CYS A 105 23.59 14.96 -2.43
N GLU A 106 24.63 14.56 -1.70
CA GLU A 106 25.94 15.20 -1.44
C GLU A 106 26.78 14.07 -0.75
N TRP A 107 28.08 13.81 -0.91
CA TRP A 107 29.28 14.45 -1.46
C TRP A 107 30.27 13.32 -1.85
#